data_AF-A0A835IC66-F1
#
_entry.id   AF-A0A835IC66-F1
#
_cell.length_a   1.000
_cell.length_b   1.000
_cell.length_c   1.000
_cell.angle_alpha   90.00
_cell.angle_beta   90.00
_cell.angle_gamma   90.00
#
_symmetry.space_group_name_H-M   'P 1'
#
loop_
_entity.id
_entity.type
_entity.pdbx_description
1 polymer ?
#
loop_
_entity_poly.entity_id
_entity_poly.type
_entity_poly.pdbx_seq_one_letter_code
_entity_poly.pdbx_strand_id
1 'polypeptide(L)'
;MMRENFNKLNDDIKLSQLSCTQKTNTQILSDWGIQGKLRTAPRIESVNWIAPNAPTIKVNTDGASKGNPGLAGIGSTFRVHNGDFLLTYCRAVVVTTSYWDECLAIIEAA
;
A
#
# COMPACT_ATOMS: atom_id res chain seq x y z
N MET A 1 -7.41 7.91 42.36
CA MET A 1 -8.46 8.17 41.35
C MET A 1 -7.91 8.65 39.99
N MET A 2 -7.39 9.87 39.79
CA MET A 2 -6.88 10.26 38.44
C MET A 2 -5.61 9.51 37.98
N ARG A 3 -4.65 9.25 38.88
CA ARG A 3 -3.40 8.53 38.53
C ARG A 3 -3.64 7.07 38.15
N GLU A 4 -4.61 6.41 38.79
CA GLU A 4 -4.97 5.02 38.46
C GLU A 4 -5.64 4.92 37.10
N ASN A 5 -6.50 5.89 36.74
CA ASN A 5 -7.09 5.98 35.42
C ASN A 5 -6.05 6.24 34.33
N PHE A 6 -5.01 7.03 34.63
CA PHE A 6 -3.92 7.31 33.69
C PHE A 6 -3.04 6.09 33.45
N ASN A 7 -2.74 5.31 34.50
CA ASN A 7 -1.99 4.06 34.37
C ASN A 7 -2.79 3.01 33.60
N LYS A 8 -4.08 2.88 33.89
CA LYS A 8 -4.99 1.96 33.18
C LYS A 8 -5.10 2.30 31.69
N LEU A 9 -5.22 3.59 31.36
CA LEU A 9 -5.21 4.05 29.97
C LEU A 9 -3.88 3.74 29.27
N ASN A 10 -2.75 3.89 29.95
CA ASN A 10 -1.43 3.56 29.40
C ASN A 10 -1.23 2.05 29.20
N ASP A 11 -1.78 1.23 30.09
CA ASP A 11 -1.77 -0.23 29.96
C ASP A 11 -2.68 -0.69 28.82
N ASP A 12 -3.85 -0.07 28.65
CA ASP A 12 -4.76 -0.31 27.51
C ASP A 12 -4.14 0.14 26.17
N ILE A 13 -3.40 1.26 26.16
CA ILE A 13 -2.64 1.71 24.98
C ILE A 13 -1.50 0.74 24.67
N LYS A 14 -0.76 0.25 25.68
CA LYS A 14 0.25 -0.80 25.47
C LYS A 14 -0.36 -2.10 24.96
N LEU A 15 -1.53 -2.51 25.48
CA LEU A 15 -2.25 -3.70 25.02
C LEU A 15 -2.76 -3.56 23.57
N SER A 16 -3.25 -2.38 23.17
CA SER A 16 -3.68 -2.13 21.78
C SER A 16 -2.50 -2.01 20.80
N GLN A 17 -1.33 -1.53 21.25
CA GLN A 17 -0.09 -1.57 20.47
C GLN A 17 0.51 -2.99 20.39
N LEU A 18 0.29 -3.83 21.40
CA LEU A 18 0.70 -5.24 21.42
C LEU A 18 -0.28 -6.18 20.70
N SER A 19 -1.52 -5.77 20.47
CA SER A 19 -2.54 -6.59 19.80
C SER A 19 -2.63 -6.39 18.29
N CYS A 20 -1.71 -5.63 17.68
CA CYS A 20 -1.41 -5.83 16.26
C CYS A 20 -0.64 -7.16 16.14
N THR A 21 -1.30 -8.26 16.51
CA THR A 21 -0.87 -9.58 16.09
C THR A 21 -0.99 -9.53 14.58
N GLN A 22 0.13 -9.30 13.89
CA GLN A 22 0.20 -9.41 12.45
C GLN A 22 -0.05 -10.88 12.12
N LYS A 23 -1.33 -11.27 12.10
CA LYS A 23 -1.75 -12.54 11.56
C LYS A 23 -1.32 -12.50 10.12
N THR A 24 -0.36 -13.36 9.80
CA THR A 24 -0.01 -13.61 8.41
C THR A 24 -1.29 -14.00 7.66
N ASN A 25 -1.37 -13.67 6.37
CA ASN A 25 -2.55 -14.03 5.55
C ASN A 25 -2.89 -15.53 5.67
N THR A 26 -1.88 -16.37 5.92
CA THR A 26 -2.04 -17.81 6.19
C THR A 26 -2.82 -18.12 7.47
N GLN A 27 -2.55 -17.40 8.57
CA GLN A 27 -3.27 -17.60 9.83
C GLN A 27 -4.73 -17.15 9.73
N ILE A 28 -5.01 -16.10 8.96
CA ILE A 28 -6.38 -15.64 8.72
C ILE A 28 -7.17 -16.68 7.92
N LEU A 29 -6.56 -17.25 6.88
CA LEU A 29 -7.20 -18.28 6.05
C LEU A 29 -7.49 -19.57 6.85
N SER A 30 -6.58 -19.99 7.74
CA SER A 30 -6.80 -21.15 8.60
C SER A 30 -7.93 -20.92 9.60
N ASP A 31 -8.01 -19.73 10.20
CA ASP A 31 -9.06 -19.38 11.16
C ASP A 31 -10.46 -19.42 10.50
N TRP A 32 -10.53 -19.19 9.18
CA TRP A 32 -11.76 -19.28 8.39
C TRP A 32 -12.05 -20.65 7.79
N GLY A 33 -11.25 -21.67 8.13
CA GLY A 33 -11.42 -23.04 7.61
C GLY A 33 -11.14 -23.17 6.11
N ILE A 34 -10.49 -22.17 5.50
CA ILE A 34 -10.11 -22.20 4.09
C ILE A 34 -8.76 -22.91 3.99
N GLN A 35 -8.75 -24.11 3.43
CA GLN A 35 -7.51 -24.79 3.03
C GLN A 35 -6.94 -24.09 1.79
N GLY A 36 -6.25 -22.97 2.02
CA GLY A 36 -5.54 -22.25 0.97
C GLY A 36 -4.43 -23.12 0.39
N LYS A 37 -4.50 -23.42 -0.91
CA LYS A 37 -3.38 -23.99 -1.65
C LYS A 37 -2.34 -22.89 -1.85
N LEU A 38 -1.54 -22.64 -0.82
CA LEU A 38 -0.48 -21.64 -0.89
C LEU A 38 0.47 -22.06 -1.99
N ARG A 39 0.45 -21.35 -3.11
CA ARG A 39 1.54 -21.45 -4.07
C ARG A 39 2.77 -20.97 -3.32
N THR A 40 3.79 -21.81 -3.21
CA THR A 40 5.10 -21.39 -2.73
C THR A 40 5.48 -20.16 -3.54
N ALA A 41 5.56 -19.00 -2.88
CA ALA A 41 5.92 -17.79 -3.58
C ALA A 41 7.27 -18.05 -4.26
N PRO A 42 7.40 -17.89 -5.59
CA PRO A 42 8.71 -17.95 -6.22
C PRO A 42 9.59 -16.92 -5.51
N ARG A 43 10.77 -17.36 -5.05
CA ARG A 43 11.84 -16.60 -4.38
C ARG A 43 11.49 -15.14 -4.03
N ILE A 44 11.31 -14.85 -2.73
CA ILE A 44 11.12 -13.48 -2.25
C ILE A 44 12.45 -12.73 -2.38
N GLU A 45 12.48 -11.71 -3.23
CA GLU A 45 13.60 -10.79 -3.36
C GLU A 45 13.21 -9.41 -2.83
N SER A 46 14.05 -8.84 -1.96
CA SER A 46 13.85 -7.47 -1.49
C SER A 46 14.18 -6.49 -2.61
N VAL A 47 13.17 -5.81 -3.14
CA VAL A 47 13.38 -4.65 -4.01
C VAL A 47 13.52 -3.43 -3.11
N ASN A 48 14.77 -3.09 -2.77
CA ASN A 48 15.05 -1.87 -2.02
C ASN A 48 15.01 -0.68 -2.96
N TRP A 49 14.24 0.34 -2.59
CA TRP A 49 14.32 1.61 -3.29
C TRP A 49 15.62 2.33 -2.94
N ILE A 50 16.40 2.70 -3.95
CA ILE A 50 17.58 3.55 -3.83
C ILE A 50 17.23 4.92 -4.39
N ALA A 51 17.50 5.96 -3.62
CA ALA A 51 17.33 7.34 -4.05
C ALA A 51 18.16 7.60 -5.32
N PRO A 52 17.56 8.16 -6.40
CA PRO A 52 18.33 8.50 -7.59
C PRO A 52 19.23 9.71 -7.30
N ASN A 53 20.25 9.93 -8.13
CA ASN A 53 21.07 11.13 -8.02
C ASN A 53 20.30 12.38 -8.51
N ALA A 54 20.63 13.55 -7.98
CA ALA A 54 20.15 14.80 -8.56
C ALA A 54 20.62 14.93 -10.04
N PRO A 55 19.80 15.48 -10.94
CA PRO A 55 18.50 16.13 -10.73
C PRO A 55 17.28 15.21 -10.99
N THR A 56 17.42 13.89 -10.87
CA THR A 56 16.36 12.94 -11.22
C THR A 56 15.17 13.03 -10.26
N ILE A 57 13.96 13.04 -10.83
CA ILE A 57 12.70 12.94 -10.11
C ILE A 57 12.24 11.48 -10.12
N LYS A 58 11.84 10.98 -8.96
CA LYS A 58 11.14 9.71 -8.82
C LYS A 58 9.65 9.93 -9.04
N VAL A 59 9.04 9.11 -9.87
CA VAL A 59 7.60 9.09 -10.10
C VAL A 59 7.06 7.73 -9.67
N ASN A 60 6.12 7.72 -8.72
CA ASN A 60 5.37 6.54 -8.30
C ASN A 60 3.96 6.64 -8.90
N THR A 61 3.54 5.66 -9.68
CA THR A 61 2.23 5.62 -10.34
C THR A 61 1.42 4.43 -9.83
N ASP A 62 0.09 4.54 -9.86
CA ASP A 62 -0.83 3.47 -9.47
C ASP A 62 -2.16 3.63 -10.22
N GLY A 63 -2.69 2.53 -10.74
CA GLY A 63 -4.05 2.41 -11.27
C GLY A 63 -4.99 1.72 -10.28
N ALA A 64 -6.25 2.16 -10.21
CA ALA A 64 -7.24 1.55 -9.33
C ALA A 64 -8.58 1.36 -10.05
N SER A 65 -9.02 0.10 -10.22
CA SER A 65 -10.30 -0.24 -10.85
C SER A 65 -11.22 -1.06 -9.92
N LYS A 66 -12.51 -0.69 -9.91
CA LYS A 66 -13.60 -1.39 -9.23
C LYS A 66 -14.22 -2.45 -10.14
N GLY A 67 -13.44 -3.48 -10.47
CA GLY A 67 -13.85 -4.57 -11.35
C GLY A 67 -12.81 -4.87 -12.42
N ASN A 68 -13.15 -5.73 -13.38
CA ASN A 68 -12.29 -6.02 -14.52
C ASN A 68 -13.13 -6.39 -15.76
N PRO A 69 -13.72 -5.41 -16.48
CA PRO A 69 -13.57 -3.96 -16.30
C PRO A 69 -14.51 -3.35 -15.24
N GLY A 70 -14.21 -2.14 -14.80
CA GLY A 70 -15.01 -1.39 -13.82
C GLY A 70 -14.64 0.09 -13.74
N LEU A 71 -15.37 0.86 -12.92
CA LEU A 71 -15.04 2.26 -12.63
C LEU A 71 -13.60 2.37 -12.12
N ALA A 72 -12.80 3.26 -12.70
CA ALA A 72 -11.38 3.30 -12.40
C ALA A 72 -10.85 4.70 -12.10
N GLY A 73 -9.59 4.78 -11.70
CA GLY A 73 -8.85 5.99 -11.45
C GLY A 73 -7.36 5.71 -11.57
N ILE A 74 -6.59 6.78 -11.75
CA ILE A 74 -5.13 6.73 -11.80
C ILE A 74 -4.55 7.80 -10.91
N GLY A 75 -3.35 7.56 -10.39
CA GLY A 75 -2.64 8.51 -9.55
C GLY A 75 -1.14 8.39 -9.68
N SER A 76 -0.46 9.52 -9.47
CA SER A 76 1.00 9.63 -9.56
C SER A 76 1.55 10.58 -8.49
N THR A 77 2.63 10.19 -7.81
CA THR A 77 3.35 11.01 -6.83
C THR A 77 4.79 11.24 -7.29
N PHE A 78 5.21 12.50 -7.31
CA PHE A 78 6.53 12.93 -7.74
C PHE A 78 7.37 13.31 -6.52
N ARG A 79 8.62 12.85 -6.49
CA ARG A 79 9.58 13.12 -5.41
C ARG A 79 10.93 13.50 -5.98
N VAL A 80 11.61 14.45 -5.37
CA VAL A 80 12.99 14.79 -5.75
C VAL A 80 13.97 13.76 -5.18
N HIS A 81 15.24 13.85 -5.60
CA HIS A 81 16.29 12.89 -5.26
C HIS A 81 16.46 12.63 -3.75
N ASN A 82 16.20 13.60 -2.87
CA ASN A 82 16.28 13.43 -1.42
C ASN A 82 15.05 12.74 -0.79
N GLY A 83 14.04 12.40 -1.59
CA GLY A 83 12.78 11.80 -1.16
C GLY A 83 11.65 12.78 -0.84
N ASP A 84 11.92 14.10 -0.87
CA ASP A 84 10.92 15.13 -0.60
C ASP A 84 9.80 15.08 -1.63
N PHE A 85 8.58 15.28 -1.13
CA PHE A 85 7.39 15.37 -1.96
C PHE A 85 7.45 16.63 -2.83
N LEU A 86 7.22 16.46 -4.13
CA LEU A 86 7.14 17.57 -5.08
C LEU A 86 5.68 17.90 -5.40
N LEU A 87 4.94 16.93 -5.94
CA LEU A 87 3.52 17.06 -6.26
C LEU A 87 2.85 15.69 -6.42
N THR A 88 1.51 15.72 -6.49
CA THR A 88 0.70 14.55 -6.85
C THR A 88 -0.29 14.90 -7.95
N TYR A 89 -0.62 13.91 -8.77
CA TYR A 89 -1.65 13.98 -9.81
C TYR A 89 -2.63 12.81 -9.60
N CYS A 90 -3.91 13.04 -9.86
CA CYS A 90 -4.90 11.98 -9.88
C CYS A 90 -6.05 12.32 -10.82
N ARG A 91 -6.62 11.30 -11.48
CA ARG A 91 -7.74 11.46 -12.41
C ARG A 91 -8.67 10.26 -12.36
N ALA A 92 -9.97 10.51 -12.43
CA ALA A 92 -10.96 9.45 -12.61
C ALA A 92 -10.94 8.94 -14.06
N VAL A 93 -11.05 7.63 -14.22
CA VAL A 93 -11.13 6.93 -15.51
C VAL A 93 -12.48 6.23 -15.58
N VAL A 94 -13.21 6.37 -16.69
CA VAL A 94 -14.63 5.96 -16.75
C VAL A 94 -14.80 4.46 -16.49
N VAL A 95 -14.39 3.59 -17.41
CA VAL A 95 -14.45 2.13 -17.20
C VAL A 95 -13.25 1.50 -17.88
N THR A 96 -12.39 0.84 -17.11
CA THR A 96 -11.21 0.13 -17.61
C THR A 96 -10.95 -1.15 -16.83
N THR A 97 -10.08 -2.00 -17.36
CA THR A 97 -9.50 -3.12 -16.62
C THR A 97 -8.44 -2.60 -15.65
N SER A 98 -8.12 -3.40 -14.63
CA SER A 98 -7.01 -3.15 -13.69
C SER A 98 -5.62 -3.24 -14.32
N TYR A 99 -5.53 -3.67 -15.59
CA TYR A 99 -4.28 -3.68 -16.34
C TYR A 99 -4.11 -2.37 -17.11
N TRP A 100 -5.22 -1.87 -17.68
CA TRP A 100 -5.20 -0.67 -18.52
C TRP A 100 -5.04 0.61 -17.69
N ASP A 101 -5.63 0.70 -16.51
CA ASP A 101 -5.45 1.84 -15.60
C ASP A 101 -4.02 1.92 -15.07
N GLU A 102 -3.37 0.81 -14.73
CA GLU A 102 -1.95 0.77 -14.34
C GLU A 102 -1.04 1.30 -15.46
N CYS A 103 -1.24 0.82 -16.69
CA CYS A 103 -0.50 1.33 -17.85
C CYS A 103 -0.77 2.82 -18.09
N LEU A 104 -2.02 3.25 -17.93
CA LEU A 104 -2.40 4.64 -18.15
C LEU A 104 -1.81 5.57 -17.08
N ALA A 105 -1.72 5.12 -15.83
CA ALA A 105 -1.06 5.85 -14.76
C ALA A 105 0.41 6.14 -15.09
N ILE A 106 1.12 5.18 -15.70
CA ILE A 106 2.50 5.36 -16.17
C ILE A 106 2.57 6.38 -17.31
N ILE A 107 1.70 6.22 -18.32
CA ILE A 107 1.69 7.08 -19.52
C ILE A 107 1.40 8.54 -19.15
N GLU A 108 0.46 8.80 -18.24
CA GLU A 108 0.10 10.17 -17.85
C GLU A 108 1.10 10.83 -16.90
N ALA A 109 1.98 10.05 -16.28
CA ALA A 109 3.02 10.57 -15.39
C ALA A 109 4.35 10.87 -16.09
N ALA A 110 4.51 10.42 -17.35
CA ALA A 110 5.70 10.60 -18.17
C ALA A 110 5.67 11.92 -18.95
#